data_AF-A0A935BDE5-F1
#
_entry.id   AF-A0A935BDE5-F1
#
_cell.length_a   1.000
_cell.length_b   1.000
_cell.length_c   1.000
_cell.angle_alpha   90.00
_cell.angle_beta   90.00
_cell.angle_gamma   90.00
#
_symmetry.space_group_name_H-M   'P 1'
#
loop_
_entity.id
_entity.type
_entity.pdbx_description
1 polymer ?
#
loop_
_entity_poly.entity_id
_entity_poly.type
_entity_poly.pdbx_seq_one_letter_code
_entity_poly.pdbx_strand_id
1 'polypeptide(L)'
;MEVAFCQTHSFNTDTFEYDAVSAENGNATIIKFKVDEKLSSPGDVVVVVNTEGDISFHGLIGKIEDGYAFASDPKGSLLPATVV
;
A
#
# COMPACT_ATOMS: atom_id res chain seq x y z
N MET A 1 -8.48 -24.90 -12.45
CA MET A 1 -8.45 -23.43 -12.60
C MET A 1 -8.22 -22.88 -11.21
N GLU A 2 -7.05 -22.29 -10.96
CA GLU A 2 -6.78 -21.64 -9.69
C GLU A 2 -7.45 -20.27 -9.72
N VAL A 3 -8.39 -20.06 -8.80
CA VAL A 3 -9.04 -18.76 -8.60
C VAL A 3 -8.40 -18.13 -7.38
N ALA A 4 -7.59 -17.10 -7.61
CA ALA A 4 -7.07 -16.26 -6.54
C ALA A 4 -8.12 -15.17 -6.25
N PHE A 5 -8.56 -15.09 -4.99
CA PHE A 5 -9.44 -14.03 -4.54
C PHE A 5 -8.57 -12.82 -4.18
N CYS A 6 -8.55 -11.83 -5.06
CA CYS A 6 -7.90 -10.53 -4.84
C CYS A 6 -8.92 -9.58 -4.21
N GLN A 7 -8.57 -8.98 -3.08
CA GLN A 7 -9.34 -7.89 -2.47
C GLN A 7 -8.65 -6.55 -2.70
N THR A 8 -9.44 -5.48 -2.76
CA THR A 8 -8.93 -4.11 -2.80
C THR A 8 -9.16 -3.46 -1.44
N HIS A 9 -8.08 -3.07 -0.80
CA HIS A 9 -8.08 -2.28 0.43
C HIS A 9 -7.92 -0.81 0.08
N SER A 10 -8.89 0.02 0.45
CA SER A 10 -8.85 1.46 0.21
C SER A 10 -8.62 2.24 1.49
N PHE A 11 -7.71 3.22 1.42
CA PHE A 11 -7.36 4.09 2.55
C PHE A 11 -7.43 5.56 2.16
N ASN A 12 -7.67 6.41 3.15
CA ASN A 12 -7.64 7.86 2.98
C ASN A 12 -6.22 8.38 3.27
N THR A 13 -5.66 9.18 2.36
CA THR A 13 -4.29 9.72 2.44
C THR A 13 -4.02 10.54 3.71
N ASP A 14 -5.04 11.20 4.27
CA ASP A 14 -4.93 12.07 5.43
C ASP A 14 -4.78 11.29 6.76
N THR A 15 -5.28 10.06 6.80
CA THR A 15 -5.31 9.24 8.03
C THR A 15 -4.54 7.95 7.89
N PHE A 16 -4.01 7.63 6.71
CA PHE A 16 -3.32 6.38 6.46
C PHE A 16 -1.91 6.42 7.02
N GLU A 17 -1.65 5.57 8.00
CA GLU A 17 -0.34 5.42 8.63
C GLU A 17 0.48 4.34 7.91
N TYR A 18 1.65 4.73 7.40
CA TYR A 18 2.59 3.84 6.73
C TYR A 18 4.03 4.30 6.93
N ASP A 19 4.95 3.35 6.83
CA ASP A 19 6.38 3.59 6.74
C ASP A 19 6.84 3.44 5.29
N ALA A 20 7.63 4.40 4.79
CA ALA A 20 8.26 4.28 3.49
C ALA A 20 9.50 3.37 3.59
N VAL A 21 9.40 2.16 3.05
CA VAL A 21 10.51 1.19 3.01
C VAL A 21 11.47 1.48 1.87
N SER A 22 10.95 2.00 0.77
CA SER A 22 11.70 2.42 -0.40
C SER A 22 11.09 3.69 -0.96
N ALA A 23 11.92 4.56 -1.53
CA ALA A 23 11.51 5.83 -2.11
C ALA A 23 12.28 6.15 -3.37
N GLU A 24 11.61 6.80 -4.31
CA GLU A 24 12.20 7.34 -5.53
C GLU A 24 11.63 8.73 -5.80
N ASN A 25 12.48 9.71 -6.13
CA ASN A 25 12.08 11.11 -6.36
C ASN A 25 11.26 11.77 -5.23
N GLY A 26 11.45 11.33 -3.99
CA GLY A 26 10.70 11.84 -2.83
C GLY A 26 9.36 11.16 -2.58
N ASN A 27 8.98 10.17 -3.40
CA ASN A 27 7.75 9.41 -3.26
C ASN A 27 8.03 8.00 -2.76
N ALA A 28 7.18 7.48 -1.87
CA ALA A 28 7.30 6.14 -1.32
C ALA A 28 6.93 5.08 -2.37
N THR A 29 7.90 4.32 -2.87
CA THR A 29 7.69 3.27 -3.87
C THR A 29 7.32 1.93 -3.25
N ILE A 30 7.73 1.70 -2.00
CA ILE A 30 7.30 0.56 -1.20
C ILE A 30 6.89 1.10 0.17
N ILE A 31 5.66 0.78 0.56
CA ILE A 31 5.10 1.16 1.85
C ILE A 31 4.92 -0.09 2.71
N LYS A 32 5.14 0.08 4.01
CA LYS A 32 4.84 -0.90 5.05
C LYS A 32 3.75 -0.32 5.94
N PHE A 33 2.69 -1.07 6.16
CA PHE A 33 1.58 -0.63 7.00
C PHE A 33 1.02 -1.81 7.79
N LYS A 34 0.36 -1.50 8.90
CA LYS A 34 -0.22 -2.51 9.78
C LYS A 34 -1.46 -3.12 9.14
N VAL A 35 -1.60 -4.43 9.25
CA VAL A 35 -2.69 -5.18 8.61
C VAL A 35 -3.24 -6.26 9.53
N ASP A 36 -4.51 -6.62 9.35
CA ASP A 36 -5.06 -7.85 9.94
C ASP A 36 -4.81 -9.01 8.97
N GLU A 37 -3.93 -9.93 9.37
CA GLU A 37 -3.53 -11.10 8.58
C GLU A 37 -4.69 -12.05 8.25
N LYS A 38 -5.83 -11.91 8.93
CA LYS A 38 -7.04 -12.69 8.63
C LYS A 38 -7.87 -12.09 7.50
N LEU A 39 -7.68 -10.81 7.20
CA LEU A 39 -8.49 -10.04 6.26
C LEU A 39 -7.72 -9.67 4.99
N SER A 40 -6.40 -9.78 5.01
CA SER A 40 -5.55 -9.44 3.87
C SER A 40 -4.66 -10.60 3.48
N SER A 41 -4.33 -10.66 2.19
CA SER A 41 -3.47 -11.69 1.62
C SER A 41 -2.46 -11.08 0.65
N PRO A 42 -1.26 -11.70 0.50
CA PRO A 42 -0.39 -11.40 -0.62
C PRO A 42 -1.15 -11.54 -1.94
N GLY A 43 -1.03 -10.55 -2.82
CA GLY A 43 -1.81 -10.44 -4.06
C GLY A 43 -3.01 -9.50 -3.97
N ASP A 44 -3.40 -9.06 -2.77
CA ASP A 44 -4.39 -7.98 -2.62
C ASP A 44 -3.83 -6.64 -3.12
N VAL A 45 -4.75 -5.74 -3.49
CA VAL A 45 -4.43 -4.40 -3.97
C VAL A 45 -4.67 -3.37 -2.87
N VAL A 46 -3.76 -2.41 -2.74
CA VAL A 46 -3.88 -1.25 -1.87
C VAL A 46 -4.06 -0.02 -2.73
N VAL A 47 -5.12 0.73 -2.47
CA VAL A 47 -5.38 2.03 -3.08
C VAL A 47 -5.44 3.07 -1.98
N VAL A 48 -4.60 4.10 -2.08
CA VAL A 48 -4.71 5.27 -1.21
C VAL A 48 -5.29 6.41 -2.02
N VAL A 49 -6.41 6.96 -1.55
CA VAL A 49 -7.13 8.05 -2.20
C VAL A 49 -7.05 9.31 -1.34
N ASN A 50 -6.87 10.47 -1.99
CA ASN A 50 -6.94 11.76 -1.31
C ASN A 50 -8.40 12.20 -1.10
N THR A 51 -8.60 13.32 -0.41
CA THR A 51 -9.94 13.89 -0.18
C THR A 51 -10.67 14.30 -1.47
N GLU A 52 -9.93 14.59 -2.55
CA GLU A 52 -10.47 14.99 -3.85
C GLU A 52 -10.91 13.79 -4.71
N GLY A 53 -10.55 12.57 -4.30
CA GLY A 53 -10.88 11.32 -4.99
C GLY A 53 -9.80 10.82 -5.94
N ASP A 54 -8.64 11.49 -6.01
CA ASP A 54 -7.50 11.05 -6.80
C ASP A 54 -6.69 9.97 -6.09
N ILE A 55 -6.15 9.05 -6.89
CA ILE A 55 -5.31 7.96 -6.42
C ILE A 55 -3.90 8.50 -6.13
N SER A 56 -3.51 8.47 -4.87
CA SER A 56 -2.15 8.81 -4.41
C SER A 56 -1.21 7.60 -4.42
N PHE A 57 -1.75 6.39 -4.36
CA PHE A 57 -0.96 5.14 -4.41
C PHE A 57 -1.82 4.00 -4.92
N HIS A 58 -1.26 3.16 -5.78
CA HIS A 58 -1.90 1.94 -6.25
C HIS A 58 -0.87 0.81 -6.37
N GLY A 59 -0.80 -0.03 -5.34
CA GLY A 59 0.20 -1.07 -5.24
C GLY A 59 -0.38 -2.42 -4.84
N LEU A 60 0.34 -3.48 -5.20
CA LEU A 60 0.01 -4.85 -4.79
C LEU A 60 0.72 -5.18 -3.49
N ILE A 61 0.05 -5.88 -2.58
CA ILE A 61 0.67 -6.48 -1.40
C ILE A 61 1.54 -7.64 -1.87
N GLY A 62 2.86 -7.45 -1.86
CA GLY A 62 3.81 -8.50 -2.25
C GLY A 62 4.04 -9.52 -1.14
N LYS A 63 3.93 -9.09 0.12
CA LYS A 63 4.11 -9.95 1.30
C LYS A 63 3.46 -9.37 2.54
N ILE A 64 3.16 -10.25 3.49
CA ILE A 64 2.69 -9.92 4.84
C ILE A 64 3.58 -10.67 5.83
N GLU A 65 4.20 -9.95 6.76
CA GLU A 65 5.09 -10.51 7.79
C GLU A 65 4.94 -9.72 9.09
N ASP A 66 4.89 -10.43 10.22
CA ASP A 66 4.79 -9.85 11.57
C ASP A 66 3.61 -8.87 11.76
N GLY A 67 2.48 -9.10 11.08
CA GLY A 67 1.31 -8.21 11.12
C GLY A 67 1.45 -6.94 10.28
N TYR A 68 2.43 -6.88 9.37
CA TYR A 68 2.64 -5.78 8.44
C TYR A 68 2.56 -6.24 6.99
N ALA A 69 1.83 -5.49 6.17
CA ALA A 69 1.79 -5.67 4.73
C ALA A 69 2.82 -4.76 4.05
N PHE A 70 3.41 -5.27 2.98
CA PHE A 70 4.32 -4.51 2.12
C PHE A 70 3.68 -4.38 0.75
N ALA A 71 3.31 -3.15 0.40
CA ALA A 71 2.74 -2.85 -0.91
C ALA A 71 3.72 -2.05 -1.75
N SER A 72 3.78 -2.34 -3.04
CA SER A 72 4.71 -1.70 -3.97
C SER A 72 3.99 -1.00 -5.11
N ASP A 73 4.29 0.28 -5.29
CA ASP A 73 3.92 1.10 -6.44
C ASP A 73 5.20 1.82 -6.95
N PRO A 74 5.98 1.17 -7.81
CA PRO A 74 7.31 1.63 -8.17
C PRO A 74 7.33 2.88 -9.07
N LYS A 75 6.21 3.28 -9.69
CA LYS A 75 6.19 4.37 -10.68
C LYS A 75 5.00 5.33 -10.58
N GLY A 76 3.95 4.97 -9.86
CA GLY A 76 2.71 5.74 -9.75
C GLY A 76 2.51 6.41 -8.38
N SER A 77 3.34 6.08 -7.39
CA SER A 77 3.17 6.62 -6.05
C SER A 77 3.39 8.13 -6.00
N LEU A 78 2.45 8.82 -5.37
CA LEU A 78 2.48 10.21 -4.97
C LEU A 78 2.53 10.35 -3.44
N LEU A 79 2.63 9.23 -2.72
CA LEU A 79 2.76 9.25 -1.27
C LEU A 79 4.13 9.80 -0.88
N PRO A 80 4.20 10.76 0.07
CA PRO A 80 5.47 11.29 0.52
C PRO A 80 6.34 10.20 1.15
N ALA A 81 7.61 10.17 0.77
CA ALA A 81 8.59 9.35 1.45
C ALA A 81 8.93 9.95 2.82
N THR A 82 8.14 9.63 3.84
CA THR A 82 8.52 9.91 5.23
C THR A 82 9.51 8.84 5.66
N VAL A 83 10.80 9.08 5.39
CA VAL A 83 11.88 8.25 5.92
C VAL A 83 12.12 8.70 7.35
N VAL A 84 11.61 7.95 8.32
CA VAL A 84 11.94 8.12 9.74
C VAL A 84 13.30 7.52 10.07
#